data_AF-A0A6P1NMM7-F1
#
_entry.id   AF-A0A6P1NMM7-F1
#
_cell.length_a   1.000
_cell.length_b   1.000
_cell.length_c   1.000
_cell.angle_alpha   90.00
_cell.angle_beta   90.00
_cell.angle_gamma   90.00
#
_symmetry.space_group_name_H-M   'P 1'
#
loop_
_entity.id
_entity.type
_entity.pdbx_description
1 polymer ?
#
loop_
_entity_poly.entity_id
_entity_poly.type
_entity_poly.pdbx_seq_one_letter_code
_entity_poly.pdbx_strand_id
1 'polypeptide(L)'
;MDYNDFELAAFWALAAAPSVLLILTGTIAHNRLSKGWIPRYLILGILGCFIYAAFAAPVVMRLFPPPYVPGLSEGRGLDLRGVGSVVGSWIGALAGVVFALITVAGSAIIHQYKVAKSLASR
;
A
#
# COMPACT_ATOMS: atom_id res chain seq x y z
N MET A 1 -14.79 20.91 6.70
CA MET A 1 -14.70 19.45 6.53
C MET A 1 -14.87 18.86 7.91
N ASP A 2 -15.86 18.00 8.11
CA ASP A 2 -16.06 17.32 9.40
C ASP A 2 -14.91 16.33 9.65
N TYR A 3 -14.65 15.96 10.91
CA TYR A 3 -13.63 14.96 11.24
C TYR A 3 -13.94 13.61 10.58
N ASN A 4 -15.21 13.27 10.44
CA ASN A 4 -15.65 12.06 9.72
C ASN A 4 -15.27 12.10 8.24
N ASP A 5 -15.44 13.25 7.58
CA ASP A 5 -15.03 13.42 6.18
C ASP A 5 -13.50 13.25 6.05
N PHE A 6 -12.75 13.82 7.00
CA PHE A 6 -11.29 13.69 7.04
C PHE A 6 -10.87 12.23 7.25
N GLU A 7 -11.49 11.52 8.20
CA GLU A 7 -11.17 10.12 8.47
C GLU A 7 -11.46 9.23 7.26
N LEU A 8 -12.54 9.50 6.52
CA LEU A 8 -12.83 8.81 5.27
C LEU A 8 -11.80 9.11 4.18
N ALA A 9 -11.40 10.36 4.01
CA ALA A 9 -10.35 10.74 3.05
C ALA A 9 -9.00 10.10 3.43
N ALA A 10 -8.64 10.12 4.71
CA ALA A 10 -7.43 9.49 5.23
C ALA A 10 -7.46 7.97 5.02
N PHE A 11 -8.59 7.30 5.23
CA PHE A 11 -8.77 5.89 4.92
C PHE A 11 -8.40 5.58 3.47
N TRP A 12 -8.99 6.29 2.50
CA TRP A 12 -8.73 6.04 1.08
C TRP A 12 -7.29 6.37 0.68
N ALA A 13 -6.75 7.47 1.19
CA ALA A 13 -5.36 7.84 0.94
C ALA A 13 -4.40 6.77 1.49
N LEU A 14 -4.63 6.32 2.73
CA LEU A 14 -3.81 5.30 3.38
C LEU A 14 -3.94 3.93 2.69
N ALA A 15 -5.11 3.61 2.17
CA ALA A 15 -5.37 2.39 1.42
C ALA A 15 -4.69 2.40 0.04
N ALA A 16 -4.70 3.53 -0.66
CA ALA A 16 -4.16 3.62 -2.02
C ALA A 16 -2.63 3.74 -2.06
N ALA A 17 -2.02 4.44 -1.09
CA ALA A 17 -0.62 4.85 -1.16
C ALA A 17 0.37 3.68 -1.38
N PRO A 18 0.29 2.54 -0.65
CA PRO A 18 1.25 1.45 -0.86
C PRO A 18 1.11 0.79 -2.23
N SER A 19 -0.11 0.63 -2.72
CA SER A 19 -0.37 0.05 -4.04
C SER A 19 0.21 0.92 -5.15
N VAL A 20 -0.03 2.24 -5.10
CA VAL A 20 0.52 3.16 -6.10
C VAL A 20 2.04 3.15 -6.09
N LEU A 21 2.66 3.23 -4.90
CA LEU A 21 4.12 3.21 -4.77
C LEU A 21 4.74 1.91 -5.27
N LEU A 22 4.14 0.76 -4.96
CA LEU A 22 4.66 -0.53 -5.42
C LEU A 22 4.48 -0.73 -6.92
N ILE A 23 3.35 -0.31 -7.50
CA ILE A 23 3.17 -0.36 -8.96
C ILE A 23 4.21 0.51 -9.67
N LEU A 24 4.45 1.74 -9.20
CA LEU A 24 5.44 2.65 -9.79
C LEU A 24 6.87 2.12 -9.65
N THR A 25 7.26 1.70 -8.45
CA THR A 25 8.62 1.16 -8.22
C THR A 25 8.82 -0.17 -8.94
N GLY A 26 7.79 -1.02 -9.00
CA GLY A 26 7.79 -2.28 -9.73
C GLY A 26 7.95 -2.08 -11.24
N THR A 27 7.19 -1.15 -11.84
CA THR A 27 7.33 -0.85 -13.28
C THR A 27 8.70 -0.27 -13.61
N ILE A 28 9.26 0.61 -12.78
CA ILE A 28 10.62 1.13 -12.96
C ILE A 28 11.65 0.01 -12.84
N ALA A 29 11.53 -0.86 -11.83
CA ALA A 29 12.45 -1.96 -11.60
C ALA A 29 12.48 -2.94 -12.79
N HIS A 30 11.32 -3.27 -13.37
CA HIS A 30 11.24 -4.17 -14.52
C HIS A 30 11.70 -3.52 -15.83
N ASN A 31 11.58 -2.20 -15.96
CA ASN A 31 12.00 -1.48 -17.17
C ASN A 31 13.50 -1.17 -17.20
N ARG A 32 14.14 -0.95 -16.04
CA ARG A 32 15.52 -0.40 -15.98
C ARG A 32 16.58 -1.37 -15.47
N LEU A 33 16.22 -2.47 -14.79
CA LEU A 33 17.19 -3.22 -13.99
C LEU A 33 17.34 -4.69 -14.42
N SER A 34 18.59 -5.16 -14.31
CA SER A 34 19.06 -6.48 -14.69
C SER A 34 18.55 -7.61 -13.78
N LYS A 35 18.70 -8.86 -14.25
CA LYS A 35 18.38 -10.11 -13.54
C LYS A 35 18.91 -10.06 -12.09
N GLY A 36 18.01 -9.88 -11.11
CA GLY A 36 18.36 -9.85 -9.68
C GLY A 36 17.65 -8.76 -8.86
N TRP A 37 17.07 -7.75 -9.50
CA TRP A 37 16.33 -6.69 -8.79
C TRP A 37 14.89 -7.08 -8.44
N ILE A 38 14.28 -8.02 -9.17
CA ILE A 38 12.90 -8.46 -8.93
C ILE A 38 12.73 -9.09 -7.54
N PRO A 39 13.60 -10.01 -7.06
CA PRO A 39 13.49 -10.55 -5.70
C PRO A 39 13.69 -9.48 -4.62
N ARG A 40 14.61 -8.53 -4.84
CA ARG A 40 14.86 -7.42 -3.91
C ARG A 40 13.66 -6.48 -3.82
N TYR A 41 13.04 -6.16 -4.96
CA TYR A 41 11.81 -5.39 -5.03
C TYR A 41 10.69 -6.06 -4.22
N LEU A 42 10.48 -7.38 -4.38
CA LEU A 42 9.45 -8.10 -3.63
C LEU A 42 9.73 -8.12 -2.12
N ILE A 43 10.94 -8.48 -1.70
CA ILE A 43 11.29 -8.57 -0.28
C ILE A 43 11.17 -7.18 0.39
N LEU A 44 11.80 -6.16 -0.20
CA LEU A 44 11.76 -4.80 0.34
C LEU A 44 10.36 -4.19 0.26
N GLY A 45 9.61 -4.47 -0.80
CA GLY A 45 8.25 -3.98 -0.99
C GLY A 45 7.28 -4.57 0.03
N ILE A 46 7.32 -5.89 0.24
CA ILE A 46 6.50 -6.57 1.25
C ILE A 46 6.86 -6.07 2.65
N LEU A 47 8.15 -6.02 2.98
CA LEU A 47 8.60 -5.51 4.29
C LEU A 47 8.15 -4.05 4.49
N GLY A 48 8.28 -3.23 3.46
CA GLY A 48 7.82 -1.84 3.45
C GLY A 48 6.32 -1.72 3.69
N CYS A 49 5.50 -2.61 3.14
CA CYS A 49 4.06 -2.67 3.42
C CYS A 49 3.75 -2.97 4.89
N PHE A 50 4.47 -3.88 5.53
CA PHE A 50 4.28 -4.18 6.96
C PHE A 50 4.70 -3.01 7.85
N ILE A 51 5.85 -2.39 7.54
CA ILE A 51 6.30 -1.18 8.24
C ILE A 51 5.26 -0.07 8.06
N TYR A 52 4.76 0.12 6.85
CA TYR A 52 3.71 1.09 6.56
C TYR A 52 2.43 0.80 7.37
N ALA A 53 1.92 -0.43 7.37
CA ALA A 53 0.72 -0.80 8.11
C ALA A 53 0.83 -0.47 9.60
N ALA A 54 2.00 -0.74 10.19
CA ALA A 54 2.28 -0.52 11.60
C ALA A 54 2.38 0.96 11.99
N PHE A 55 2.95 1.81 11.14
CA PHE A 55 3.28 3.19 11.50
C PHE A 55 2.40 4.26 10.85
N ALA A 56 1.78 4.01 9.70
CA ALA A 56 1.06 5.03 8.96
C ALA A 56 -0.13 5.60 9.74
N ALA A 57 -0.95 4.72 10.33
CA ALA A 57 -2.11 5.16 11.12
C ALA A 57 -1.72 5.93 12.40
N PRO A 58 -0.77 5.45 13.24
CA PRO A 58 -0.27 6.24 14.37
C PRO A 58 0.29 7.61 13.99
N VAL A 59 1.01 7.71 12.86
CA VAL A 59 1.55 8.99 12.37
C VAL A 59 0.41 9.94 11.98
N VAL A 60 -0.60 9.45 11.25
CA VAL A 60 -1.76 10.26 10.87
C VAL A 60 -2.53 10.75 12.09
N MET A 61 -2.81 9.88 13.06
CA MET A 61 -3.52 10.26 14.29
C MET A 61 -2.75 11.27 15.15
N ARG A 62 -1.42 11.26 15.08
CA ARG A 62 -0.59 12.25 15.78
C ARG A 62 -0.57 13.61 15.10
N LEU A 63 -0.62 13.63 13.77
CA LEU A 63 -0.67 14.87 12.98
C LEU A 63 -2.06 15.50 12.97
N PHE A 64 -3.10 14.67 12.96
CA PHE A 64 -4.50 15.07 12.91
C PHE A 64 -5.26 14.34 14.02
N PRO A 65 -5.12 14.80 15.28
CA PRO A 65 -5.76 14.16 16.41
C PRO A 65 -7.29 14.29 16.34
N PRO A 66 -8.04 13.27 16.82
CA PRO A 66 -9.50 13.36 16.92
C PRO A 66 -9.93 14.50 17.83
N PRO A 67 -11.03 15.21 17.52
CA PRO A 67 -11.55 16.28 18.36
C PRO A 67 -11.97 15.73 19.72
N TYR A 68 -11.83 16.53 20.78
CA TYR A 68 -12.29 16.11 22.10
C TYR A 68 -13.82 16.07 22.14
N VAL A 69 -14.36 14.92 22.56
CA VAL A 69 -15.80 14.71 22.80
C VAL A 69 -15.98 14.20 24.24
N PRO A 70 -16.73 14.91 25.10
CA PRO A 70 -17.03 14.47 26.46
C PRO A 70 -17.65 13.06 26.48
N GLY A 71 -17.30 12.25 27.48
CA GLY A 71 -17.75 10.85 27.59
C GLY A 71 -16.95 9.84 26.76
N LEU A 72 -16.71 10.10 25.47
CA LEU A 72 -15.87 9.23 24.63
C LEU A 72 -14.39 9.37 24.95
N SER A 73 -13.93 10.62 25.08
CA SER A 73 -12.51 10.94 25.32
C SER A 73 -12.07 10.69 26.77
N GLU A 74 -13.02 10.38 27.65
CA GLU A 74 -12.80 10.04 29.06
C GLU A 74 -12.77 8.52 29.28
N GLY A 75 -12.83 7.73 28.20
CA GLY A 75 -12.82 6.26 28.28
C GLY A 75 -14.13 5.65 28.79
N ARG A 76 -15.22 6.42 28.85
CA ARG A 76 -16.54 5.94 29.31
C ARG A 76 -17.38 5.32 28.19
N GLY A 77 -16.79 5.04 27.03
CA GLY A 77 -17.42 4.42 25.86
C GLY A 77 -16.42 3.87 24.85
N LEU A 78 -16.91 3.15 23.84
CA LEU A 78 -16.08 2.65 22.75
C LEU A 78 -15.75 3.80 21.79
N ASP A 79 -14.52 4.29 21.86
CA ASP A 79 -14.03 5.31 20.93
C ASP A 79 -13.53 4.66 19.63
N LEU A 80 -14.31 4.79 18.56
CA LEU A 80 -13.98 4.26 17.24
C LEU A 80 -13.26 5.28 16.35
N ARG A 81 -12.96 6.49 16.86
CA ARG A 81 -12.32 7.54 16.06
C ARG A 81 -10.89 7.13 15.73
N GLY A 82 -10.50 7.29 14.47
CA GLY A 82 -9.19 6.87 13.97
C GLY A 82 -9.09 5.39 13.62
N VAL A 83 -10.09 4.56 13.94
CA VAL A 83 -10.11 3.15 13.53
C VAL A 83 -10.10 3.04 12.00
N GLY A 84 -10.75 3.95 11.29
CA GLY A 84 -10.69 4.02 9.84
C GLY A 84 -9.26 4.16 9.32
N SER A 85 -8.43 4.98 9.97
CA SER A 85 -7.02 5.13 9.57
C SER A 85 -6.22 3.84 9.75
N VAL A 86 -6.46 3.08 10.83
CA VAL A 86 -5.82 1.78 11.07
C VAL A 86 -6.26 0.76 10.03
N VAL A 87 -7.57 0.61 9.82
CA VAL A 87 -8.10 -0.34 8.84
C VAL A 87 -7.61 0.02 7.42
N GLY A 88 -7.60 1.31 7.08
CA GLY A 88 -7.09 1.82 5.81
C GLY A 88 -5.61 1.49 5.59
N SER A 89 -4.74 1.66 6.60
CA SER A 89 -3.31 1.34 6.45
C SER A 89 -3.07 -0.15 6.21
N TRP A 90 -3.82 -1.02 6.88
CA TRP A 90 -3.73 -2.48 6.70
C TRP A 90 -4.29 -2.93 5.36
N ILE A 91 -5.46 -2.42 4.95
CA ILE A 91 -6.03 -2.68 3.62
C ILE A 91 -5.02 -2.25 2.54
N GLY A 92 -4.43 -1.07 2.69
CA GLY A 92 -3.44 -0.59 1.73
C GLY A 92 -2.18 -1.43 1.67
N ALA A 93 -1.68 -1.90 2.82
CA ALA A 93 -0.53 -2.79 2.86
C ALA A 93 -0.82 -4.13 2.15
N LEU A 94 -1.99 -4.74 2.41
CA LEU A 94 -2.42 -5.97 1.75
C LEU A 94 -2.58 -5.76 0.23
N ALA A 95 -3.28 -4.70 -0.16
CA ALA A 95 -3.44 -4.34 -1.57
C ALA A 95 -2.09 -4.10 -2.24
N GLY A 96 -1.16 -3.40 -1.58
CA GLY A 96 0.20 -3.19 -2.04
C GLY A 96 0.93 -4.48 -2.34
N VAL A 97 0.90 -5.46 -1.43
CA VAL A 97 1.50 -6.78 -1.64
C VAL A 97 0.86 -7.49 -2.85
N VAL A 98 -0.47 -7.49 -2.95
CA VAL A 98 -1.19 -8.10 -4.08
C VAL A 98 -0.78 -7.46 -5.41
N PHE A 99 -0.76 -6.14 -5.50
CA PHE A 99 -0.36 -5.43 -6.71
C PHE A 99 1.12 -5.63 -7.07
N ALA A 100 2.00 -5.76 -6.08
CA ALA A 100 3.40 -6.09 -6.33
C ALA A 100 3.53 -7.49 -6.97
N LEU A 101 2.78 -8.48 -6.49
CA LEU A 101 2.75 -9.82 -7.07
C LEU A 101 2.18 -9.80 -8.49
N ILE A 102 1.07 -9.08 -8.72
CA ILE A 102 0.47 -8.91 -10.05
C ILE A 102 1.48 -8.27 -11.02
N THR A 103 2.20 -7.24 -10.59
CA THR A 103 3.20 -6.56 -11.42
C THR A 103 4.32 -7.50 -11.85
N VAL A 104 4.81 -8.34 -10.93
CA VAL A 104 5.83 -9.36 -11.24
C VAL A 104 5.28 -10.43 -12.18
N ALA A 105 4.08 -10.95 -11.90
CA ALA A 105 3.43 -11.96 -12.74
C ALA A 105 3.19 -11.45 -14.17
N GLY A 106 2.67 -10.23 -14.30
CA GLY A 106 2.45 -9.57 -15.59
C GLY A 106 3.76 -9.38 -16.36
N SER A 107 4.83 -8.96 -15.69
CA SER A 107 6.14 -8.83 -16.35
C SER A 107 6.70 -10.18 -16.82
N ALA A 108 6.51 -11.26 -16.04
CA ALA A 108 6.97 -12.59 -16.43
C ALA A 108 6.23 -13.09 -17.68
N ILE A 109 4.91 -12.91 -17.76
CA ILE A 109 4.09 -13.28 -18.91
C ILE A 109 4.54 -12.51 -20.17
N ILE A 110 4.74 -11.19 -20.06
CA ILE A 110 5.20 -10.36 -21.18
C ILE A 110 6.57 -10.83 -21.69
N HIS A 111 7.48 -11.19 -20.77
CA HIS A 111 8.79 -11.68 -21.14
C HIS A 111 8.70 -13.02 -21.89
N GLN A 112 7.90 -13.97 -21.39
CA GLN A 112 7.68 -15.26 -22.06
C GLN A 112 7.07 -15.09 -23.45
N TYR A 113 6.09 -14.20 -23.59
CA TYR A 113 5.46 -13.89 -24.88
C TYR A 113 6.46 -13.32 -25.89
N LYS A 114 7.33 -12.39 -25.47
CA LYS A 114 8.39 -11.83 -26.32
C LYS A 114 9.39 -12.89 -26.79
N VAL A 115 9.79 -13.81 -25.90
CA VAL A 115 10.70 -14.92 -26.23
C VAL A 115 10.06 -15.87 -27.23
N ALA A 116 8.81 -16.29 -27.01
CA ALA A 116 8.09 -17.17 -27.92
C ALA A 116 7.93 -16.56 -29.32
N LYS A 117 7.57 -15.27 -29.41
CA LYS A 117 7.46 -14.55 -30.68
C LYS A 117 8.80 -14.48 -31.43
N SER A 118 9.92 -14.28 -30.73
CA SER A 118 11.25 -14.25 -31.33
C SER A 118 11.72 -15.61 -31.85
N LEU A 119 11.24 -16.72 -31.27
CA LEU A 119 11.55 -18.08 -31.74
C LEU A 119 10.72 -18.44 -32.98
N ALA A 120 9.47 -17.98 -33.06
CA ALA A 120 8.60 -18.22 -34.20
C ALA A 120 8.95 -17.41 -35.47
N SER A 121 9.76 -16.35 -35.33
CA SER A 121 10.20 -15.50 -36.44
C SER A 121 11.59 -15.88 -37.00
N ARG A 122 12.19 -16.97 -36.51
CA ARG A 122 13.45 -17.53 -37.01
C ARG A 122 13.15 -18.80 -37.79
#